data_AF-A0A8C8C1L3-F1
#
_entry.id   AF-A0A8C8C1L3-F1
#
_cell.length_a   1.000
_cell.length_b   1.000
_cell.length_c   1.000
_cell.angle_alpha   90.00
_cell.angle_beta   90.00
_cell.angle_gamma   90.00
#
_symmetry.space_group_name_H-M   'P 1'
#
loop_
_entity.id
_entity.type
_entity.pdbx_description
1 polymer ?
#
loop_
_entity_poly.entity_id
_entity_poly.type
_entity_poly.pdbx_seq_one_letter_code
_entity_poly.pdbx_strand_id
1 'polypeptide(L)'
;VKLYSFFHNSDKLFANCQHTMGWTCKNTCDDHLKSKAHVKNKEKHRLSQSMPHQMTITSASATAGSRREFIQDFVAVYAESDIPLEKIRKLRPFLVKHCKQGGVLAKNESSLHQTHLPHVFDQHMTAVLQKIR
;
A
#
# COMPACT_ATOMS: atom_id res chain seq x y z
N VAL A 1 6.51 -32.26 3.06
CA VAL A 1 7.19 -31.33 2.12
C VAL A 1 6.54 -29.96 2.26
N LYS A 2 7.31 -28.94 2.63
CA LYS A 2 6.84 -27.59 2.99
C LYS A 2 6.33 -26.84 1.74
N LEU A 3 5.02 -26.82 1.51
CA LEU A 3 4.34 -26.04 0.46
C LEU A 3 4.25 -24.57 0.87
N TYR A 4 5.35 -23.80 0.77
CA TYR A 4 5.37 -22.36 1.05
C TYR A 4 5.09 -21.48 -0.18
N SER A 5 4.69 -22.06 -1.32
CA SER A 5 4.72 -21.35 -2.62
C SER A 5 3.39 -21.30 -3.36
N PHE A 6 2.31 -21.77 -2.74
CA PHE A 6 1.00 -21.82 -3.37
C PHE A 6 -0.12 -21.34 -2.45
N PHE A 7 -1.09 -20.64 -3.03
CA PHE A 7 -2.34 -20.30 -2.36
C PHE A 7 -3.52 -20.78 -3.22
N HIS A 8 -4.57 -21.29 -2.56
CA HIS A 8 -5.73 -21.90 -3.19
C HIS A 8 -6.89 -20.89 -3.23
N ASN A 9 -7.48 -20.70 -4.41
CA ASN A 9 -8.76 -20.01 -4.55
C ASN A 9 -9.61 -20.72 -5.61
N SER A 10 -10.74 -21.28 -5.19
CA SER A 10 -11.82 -21.77 -6.06
C SER A 10 -11.32 -22.61 -7.25
N ASP A 11 -10.74 -23.78 -6.95
CA ASP A 11 -10.17 -24.77 -7.88
C ASP A 11 -8.90 -24.35 -8.64
N LYS A 12 -8.28 -23.22 -8.30
CA LYS A 12 -7.05 -22.75 -8.91
C LYS A 12 -5.93 -22.63 -7.87
N LEU A 13 -4.78 -23.22 -8.17
CA LEU A 13 -3.55 -23.02 -7.42
C LEU A 13 -2.73 -21.92 -8.07
N PHE A 14 -2.49 -20.86 -7.30
CA PHE A 14 -1.65 -19.75 -7.71
C PHE A 14 -0.26 -19.96 -7.16
N ALA A 15 0.70 -20.14 -8.07
CA ALA A 15 2.10 -20.07 -7.71
C ALA A 15 2.51 -18.61 -7.50
N ASN A 16 3.45 -18.36 -6.59
CA ASN A 16 4.01 -17.02 -6.34
C ASN A 16 4.74 -16.39 -7.55
N CYS A 17 4.71 -17.05 -8.71
CA CYS A 17 5.21 -16.58 -10.01
C CYS A 17 4.09 -16.13 -10.97
N GLN A 18 2.88 -15.86 -10.46
CA GLN A 18 1.71 -15.35 -11.21
C GLN A 18 1.22 -16.28 -12.35
N HIS A 19 1.53 -17.57 -12.27
CA HIS A 19 1.03 -18.56 -13.24
C HIS A 19 -0.12 -19.36 -12.62
N THR A 20 -1.24 -19.46 -13.34
CA THR A 20 -2.37 -20.29 -12.94
C THR A 20 -2.13 -21.71 -13.46
N MET A 21 -2.20 -22.71 -12.59
CA MET A 21 -2.01 -24.11 -12.99
C MET A 21 -3.17 -24.99 -12.55
N GLY A 22 -3.49 -25.98 -13.39
CA GLY A 22 -4.35 -27.09 -13.01
C GLY A 22 -3.64 -27.93 -11.95
N TRP A 23 -4.23 -28.00 -10.77
CA TRP A 23 -3.63 -28.67 -9.60
C TRP A 23 -3.91 -30.16 -9.51
N THR A 24 -4.74 -30.68 -10.40
CA THR A 24 -5.27 -32.03 -10.38
C THR A 24 -4.19 -33.11 -10.50
N CYS A 25 -2.95 -32.75 -10.87
CA CYS A 25 -1.82 -33.66 -10.92
C CYS A 25 -0.58 -33.07 -10.23
N LYS A 26 -0.08 -33.78 -9.21
CA LYS A 26 1.15 -33.44 -8.47
C LYS A 26 2.36 -33.25 -9.39
N ASN A 27 2.48 -34.06 -10.44
CA ASN A 27 3.60 -34.00 -11.37
C ASN A 27 3.62 -32.67 -12.14
N THR A 28 2.45 -32.13 -12.50
CA THR A 28 2.32 -30.81 -13.14
C THR A 28 2.83 -29.69 -12.24
N CYS A 29 2.57 -29.77 -10.93
CA CYS A 29 3.15 -28.83 -9.98
C CYS A 29 4.67 -29.01 -9.90
N ASP A 30 5.17 -30.23 -9.71
CA ASP A 30 6.60 -30.51 -9.57
C ASP A 30 7.42 -30.08 -10.81
N ASP A 31 6.90 -30.31 -12.02
CA ASP A 31 7.52 -29.88 -13.27
C ASP A 31 7.56 -28.36 -13.39
N HIS A 32 6.50 -27.67 -12.94
CA HIS A 32 6.49 -26.21 -12.91
C HIS A 32 7.51 -25.63 -11.93
N LEU A 33 7.65 -26.17 -10.72
CA LEU A 33 8.67 -25.70 -9.77
C LEU A 33 10.09 -25.85 -10.34
N LYS A 34 10.31 -26.89 -11.15
CA LYS A 34 11.60 -27.16 -11.81
C LYS A 34 11.78 -26.40 -13.12
N SER A 35 10.73 -25.74 -13.62
CA SER A 35 10.81 -25.00 -14.88
C SER A 35 11.85 -23.87 -14.79
N LYS A 36 12.59 -23.66 -15.88
CA LYS A 36 13.59 -22.57 -15.99
C LYS A 36 12.96 -21.21 -15.69
N ALA A 37 11.70 -21.02 -16.07
CA ALA A 37 10.94 -19.80 -15.79
C ALA A 37 10.72 -19.58 -14.29
N HIS A 38 10.25 -20.60 -13.56
CA HIS A 38 10.05 -20.53 -12.11
C HIS A 38 11.36 -20.25 -11.38
N VAL A 39 12.43 -20.98 -11.71
CA VAL A 39 13.75 -20.80 -11.10
C VAL A 39 14.29 -19.38 -11.34
N LYS A 40 14.21 -18.89 -12.58
CA LYS A 40 14.64 -17.53 -12.93
C LYS A 40 13.83 -16.45 -12.22
N ASN A 41 12.51 -16.59 -12.12
CA ASN A 41 11.66 -15.60 -11.44
C ASN A 41 11.89 -15.62 -9.93
N LYS A 42 12.07 -16.81 -9.35
CA LYS A 42 12.41 -16.97 -7.93
C LYS A 42 13.75 -16.32 -7.59
N GLU A 43 14.75 -16.49 -8.44
CA GLU A 43 16.07 -15.86 -8.25
C GLU A 43 16.00 -14.34 -8.43
N LYS A 44 15.32 -13.85 -9.48
CA LYS A 44 15.06 -12.41 -9.66
C LYS A 44 14.38 -11.80 -8.44
N HIS A 45 13.39 -12.49 -7.87
CA HIS A 45 12.70 -12.04 -6.68
C HIS A 45 13.62 -12.02 -5.45
N ARG A 46 14.46 -13.05 -5.23
CA ARG A 46 15.49 -13.05 -4.18
C ARG A 46 16.46 -11.87 -4.33
N LEU A 47 16.99 -11.65 -5.54
CA LEU A 47 17.90 -10.55 -5.83
C LEU A 47 17.25 -9.18 -5.62
N SER A 48 15.97 -9.04 -5.99
CA SER A 48 15.21 -7.80 -5.73
C SER A 48 14.95 -7.55 -4.24
N GLN A 49 14.91 -8.60 -3.41
CA GLN A 49 14.77 -8.48 -1.96
C GLN A 49 16.10 -8.17 -1.26
N SER A 50 17.24 -8.57 -1.84
CA SER A 50 18.58 -8.33 -1.27
C SER A 50 19.23 -7.03 -1.73
N MET A 51 18.77 -6.44 -2.84
CA MET A 51 19.30 -5.19 -3.37
C MET A 51 18.57 -3.98 -2.79
N PRO A 52 19.26 -3.00 -2.16
CA PRO A 52 18.65 -1.73 -1.86
C PRO A 52 18.21 -1.09 -3.18
N HIS A 53 16.91 -0.92 -3.37
CA HIS A 53 16.36 -0.19 -4.51
C HIS A 53 16.90 1.23 -4.47
N GLN A 54 17.80 1.58 -5.39
CA GLN A 54 18.22 2.97 -5.58
C GLN A 54 17.01 3.74 -6.13
N MET A 55 16.34 4.51 -5.27
CA MET A 55 15.24 5.37 -5.68
C MET A 55 15.80 6.53 -6.52
N THR A 56 15.23 6.72 -7.71
CA THR A 56 15.49 7.92 -8.51
C THR A 56 14.78 9.13 -7.88
N ILE A 57 15.30 10.34 -8.09
CA ILE A 57 14.70 11.58 -7.57
C ILE A 57 13.22 11.69 -7.98
N THR A 58 12.89 11.37 -9.23
CA THR A 58 11.51 11.37 -9.74
C THR A 58 10.61 10.40 -8.96
N SER A 59 11.08 9.17 -8.71
CA SER A 59 10.32 8.19 -7.93
C SER A 59 10.14 8.60 -6.47
N ALA A 60 11.15 9.26 -5.88
CA ALA A 60 11.07 9.80 -4.52
C ALA A 60 10.05 10.94 -4.42
N SER A 61 10.06 11.87 -5.37
CA SER A 61 9.11 12.98 -5.44
C SER A 61 7.67 12.51 -5.68
N ALA A 62 7.45 11.55 -6.59
CA ALA A 62 6.13 10.97 -6.82
C ALA A 62 5.60 10.28 -5.55
N THR A 63 6.45 9.53 -4.86
CA THR A 63 6.10 8.89 -3.58
C THR A 63 5.80 9.94 -2.51
N ALA A 64 6.56 11.03 -2.44
CA ALA A 64 6.28 12.13 -1.51
C ALA A 64 4.94 12.82 -1.81
N GLY A 65 4.60 13.01 -3.09
CA GLY A 65 3.31 13.52 -3.53
C GLY A 65 2.15 12.65 -3.07
N SER A 66 2.18 11.36 -3.41
CA SER A 66 1.13 10.40 -3.01
C SER A 66 0.97 10.27 -1.49
N ARG A 67 2.07 10.36 -0.74
CA ARG A 67 2.02 10.37 0.72
C ARG A 67 1.30 11.61 1.27
N ARG A 68 1.57 12.78 0.70
CA ARG A 68 0.94 14.04 1.12
C ARG A 68 -0.55 14.06 0.81
N GLU A 69 -0.92 13.64 -0.41
CA GLU A 69 -2.31 13.53 -0.85
C GLU A 69 -3.12 12.62 0.09
N PHE A 70 -2.61 11.42 0.37
CA PHE A 70 -3.24 10.51 1.32
C PHE A 70 -3.49 11.13 2.71
N ILE A 71 -2.52 11.90 3.25
CA ILE A 71 -2.69 12.55 4.55
C ILE A 71 -3.76 13.66 4.47
N GLN A 72 -3.77 14.45 3.39
CA GLN A 72 -4.73 15.54 3.20
C GLN A 72 -6.16 14.99 3.07
N ASP A 73 -6.37 13.98 2.25
CA ASP A 73 -7.68 13.32 2.09
C ASP A 73 -8.15 12.72 3.40
N PHE A 74 -7.25 12.07 4.15
CA PHE A 74 -7.56 11.51 5.45
C PHE A 74 -8.01 12.59 6.45
N VAL A 75 -7.30 13.72 6.52
CA VAL A 75 -7.66 14.84 7.41
C VAL A 75 -8.97 15.50 6.97
N ALA A 76 -9.22 15.62 5.66
CA ALA A 76 -10.47 16.15 5.12
C ALA A 76 -11.67 15.32 5.54
N VAL A 77 -11.62 13.99 5.34
CA VAL A 77 -12.70 13.08 5.76
C VAL A 77 -12.96 13.16 7.27
N TYR A 78 -11.90 13.28 8.07
CA TYR A 78 -12.03 13.45 9.52
C TYR A 78 -12.72 14.75 9.89
N ALA A 79 -12.33 15.86 9.27
CA ALA A 79 -12.93 17.16 9.50
C ALA A 79 -14.40 17.20 9.06
N GLU A 80 -14.71 16.65 7.88
CA GLU A 80 -16.08 16.56 7.35
C GLU A 80 -16.98 15.66 8.19
N SER A 81 -16.42 14.59 8.78
CA SER A 81 -17.15 13.64 9.64
C SER A 81 -17.23 14.09 11.10
N ASP A 82 -16.71 15.26 11.44
CA ASP A 82 -16.57 15.75 12.83
C ASP A 82 -15.87 14.73 13.76
N ILE A 83 -14.85 14.05 13.23
CA ILE A 83 -14.06 13.07 13.98
C ILE A 83 -12.80 13.75 14.50
N PRO A 84 -12.56 13.77 15.83
CA PRO A 84 -11.36 14.38 16.40
C PRO A 84 -10.07 13.64 15.97
N LEU A 85 -9.04 14.39 15.58
CA LEU A 85 -7.77 13.82 15.09
C LEU A 85 -6.99 13.08 16.19
N GLU A 86 -7.25 13.32 17.48
CA GLU A 86 -6.65 12.60 18.62
C GLU A 86 -6.96 11.09 18.55
N LYS A 87 -8.07 10.72 17.90
CA LYS A 87 -8.46 9.32 17.71
C LYS A 87 -7.51 8.55 16.80
N ILE A 88 -6.67 9.24 16.02
CA ILE A 88 -5.70 8.61 15.13
C ILE A 88 -4.72 7.70 15.87
N ARG A 89 -4.40 7.98 17.14
CA ARG A 89 -3.47 7.17 17.94
C ARG A 89 -3.96 5.73 18.09
N LYS A 90 -5.28 5.54 18.18
CA LYS A 90 -5.92 4.22 18.25
C LYS A 90 -6.17 3.60 16.88
N LEU A 91 -6.46 4.41 15.86
CA LEU A 91 -6.74 3.90 14.52
C LEU A 91 -5.45 3.53 13.76
N ARG A 92 -4.34 4.23 14.01
CA ARG A 92 -3.08 4.05 13.29
C ARG A 92 -2.59 2.60 13.30
N PRO A 93 -2.54 1.86 14.42
CA PRO A 93 -2.12 0.45 14.40
C PRO A 93 -2.93 -0.40 13.42
N PHE A 94 -4.24 -0.15 13.33
CA PHE A 94 -5.12 -0.83 12.37
C PHE A 94 -4.76 -0.45 10.94
N LEU A 95 -4.60 0.85 10.64
CA LEU A 95 -4.23 1.31 9.29
C LEU A 95 -2.85 0.81 8.88
N VAL A 96 -1.87 0.79 9.78
CA VAL A 96 -0.53 0.25 9.50
C VAL A 96 -0.60 -1.23 9.15
N LYS A 97 -1.48 -1.99 9.81
CA LYS A 97 -1.64 -3.43 9.59
C LYS A 97 -2.38 -3.75 8.29
N HIS A 98 -3.36 -2.92 7.91
CA HIS A 98 -4.30 -3.26 6.84
C HIS A 98 -4.22 -2.35 5.60
N CYS A 99 -3.56 -1.20 5.68
CA CYS A 99 -3.48 -0.22 4.59
C CYS A 99 -2.02 0.02 4.18
N LYS A 100 -1.74 -0.02 2.87
CA LYS A 100 -0.38 0.21 2.32
C LYS A 100 0.23 1.55 2.76
N GLN A 101 -0.60 2.59 2.86
CA GLN A 101 -0.18 3.95 3.25
C GLN A 101 -0.38 4.24 4.75
N GLY A 102 -0.89 3.29 5.55
CA GLY A 102 -1.21 3.56 6.96
C GLY A 102 -0.01 3.95 7.83
N GLY A 103 1.21 3.56 7.43
CA GLY A 103 2.46 3.97 8.08
C GLY A 103 2.87 5.43 7.85
N VAL A 104 2.28 6.08 6.85
CA VAL A 104 2.60 7.46 6.43
C VAL A 104 2.07 8.49 7.40
N LEU A 105 0.97 8.18 8.09
CA LEU A 105 0.35 9.09 9.06
C LEU A 105 1.34 9.42 10.19
N ALA A 106 1.26 10.64 10.73
CA ALA A 106 2.06 11.06 11.88
C ALA A 106 1.67 10.27 13.15
N LYS A 107 2.61 10.11 14.09
CA LYS A 107 2.35 9.38 15.36
C LYS A 107 1.55 10.25 16.31
N ASN A 108 1.77 11.54 16.21
CA ASN A 108 1.12 12.60 16.95
C ASN A 108 0.11 13.30 16.05
N GLU A 109 -1.04 13.62 16.64
CA GLU A 109 -2.08 14.45 16.04
C GLU A 109 -1.58 15.88 15.78
N SER A 110 -0.64 16.39 16.58
CA SER A 110 -0.15 17.78 16.49
C SER A 110 0.43 18.12 15.12
N SER A 111 1.12 17.17 14.49
CA SER A 111 1.65 17.37 13.13
C SER A 111 0.53 17.47 12.09
N LEU A 112 -0.58 16.76 12.28
CA LEU A 112 -1.74 16.86 11.39
C LEU A 112 -2.45 18.21 11.56
N HIS A 113 -2.64 18.64 12.80
CA HIS A 113 -3.23 19.95 13.11
C HIS A 113 -2.41 21.12 12.57
N GLN A 114 -1.09 21.05 12.64
CA GLN A 114 -0.24 22.18 12.26
C GLN A 114 0.07 22.21 10.75
N THR A 115 0.25 21.04 10.12
CA THR A 115 0.76 20.97 8.75
C THR A 115 -0.33 20.76 7.71
N HIS A 116 -1.38 20.00 8.04
CA HIS A 116 -2.35 19.54 7.05
C HIS A 116 -3.72 20.18 7.22
N LEU A 117 -4.19 20.35 8.45
CA LEU A 117 -5.50 20.93 8.74
C LEU A 117 -5.69 22.37 8.18
N PRO A 118 -4.72 23.30 8.30
CA PRO A 118 -4.87 24.64 7.74
C PRO A 118 -5.00 24.59 6.22
N HIS A 119 -4.24 23.71 5.57
CA HIS A 119 -4.27 23.56 4.13
C HIS A 119 -5.61 23.01 3.62
N VAL A 120 -6.16 21.99 4.31
CA VAL A 120 -7.49 21.44 4.00
C VAL A 120 -8.57 22.51 4.19
N PHE A 121 -8.47 23.31 5.25
CA PHE A 121 -9.38 24.43 5.48
C PHE A 121 -9.31 25.48 4.37
N ASP A 122 -8.11 25.89 3.95
CA ASP A 122 -7.92 26.87 2.87
C ASP A 122 -8.49 26.36 1.54
N GLN A 123 -8.29 25.08 1.22
CA GLN A 123 -8.87 24.44 0.05
C GLN A 123 -10.39 24.45 0.10
N HIS A 124 -10.97 24.10 1.24
CA HIS A 124 -12.42 24.13 1.45
C HIS A 124 -12.98 25.56 1.28
N MET A 125 -12.35 26.55 1.92
CA MET A 125 -12.76 27.96 1.81
C MET A 125 -12.68 28.48 0.37
N THR A 126 -11.62 28.14 -0.35
CA THR A 126 -11.47 28.50 -1.77
C THR A 126 -12.59 27.89 -2.62
N ALA A 127 -12.90 26.61 -2.41
CA ALA A 127 -13.98 25.93 -3.12
C ALA A 127 -15.36 26.53 -2.80
N VAL A 128 -15.59 26.93 -1.54
CA VAL A 128 -16.83 27.62 -1.14
C VAL A 128 -16.95 28.98 -1.83
N LEU A 129 -15.89 29.79 -1.82
CA LEU A 129 -15.88 31.11 -2.45
C LEU A 129 -16.12 31.04 -3.98
N GLN A 130 -15.59 30.01 -4.64
CA GLN A 130 -15.83 29.78 -6.07
C GLN A 130 -17.29 29.43 -6.38
N LYS A 131 -18.01 28.79 -5.45
CA LYS A 131 -19.42 28.43 -5.63
C LYS A 131 -20.38 29.59 -5.38
N ILE A 132 -19.92 30.64 -4.69
CA ILE A 132 -20.71 31.83 -4.36
C ILE A 132 -20.61 32.89 -5.48
N ARG A 133 -19.62 32.77 -6.37
CA ARG A 133 -19.39 33.66 -7.50
C ARG A 133 -20.15 33.19 -8.75
#